data_AF-W7KHL5-F1
#
_entry.id   AF-W7KHL5-F1
#
_cell.length_a   1.000
_cell.length_b   1.000
_cell.length_c   1.000
_cell.angle_alpha   90.00
_cell.angle_beta   90.00
_cell.angle_gamma   90.00
#
_symmetry.space_group_name_H-M   'P 1'
#
loop_
_entity.id
_entity.type
_entity.pdbx_description
1 polymer ?
#
loop_
_entity_poly.entity_id
_entity_poly.type
_entity_poly.pdbx_seq_one_letter_code
_entity_poly.pdbx_strand_id
1 'polypeptide(L)'
;MEEAFNATVSFWKGKEKAEGKLAKGSYTVLYGVLYSPTSAPVASPTTSLPEVVGEKRNWDYRFAWIRDSSIVAQDLIEVGEVVTGRRILNFLLGLVNFASKPFRHPLYTVDGEDPPPEVELKWLPGYKGSAPVRVGNKASEQLQLDVEGFFMSALWKYYEKTGDLVFLKEVEEKVKYIANWVSRNWGLTDASIWEERGVSRHYTHSKAMMWVALKRAGEVMRELGEEDYWKESREKLREWIFNNCVHEGYLTRYAGSTDVDSALLSLPLYGFLDVKDDVFLRTLRKIEENLKVGPFVKRYASDFMGEAKHPFLLTTLWLAGVYVRLGKKEEAMKVVEELDKLSPLGLVGDHLDVEEGDFTGNFP
;
A
#
# COMPACT_ATOMS: atom_id res chain seq x y z
N MET A 1 12.77 21.44 -30.90
CA MET A 1 11.74 20.39 -30.66
C MET A 1 12.37 19.01 -30.72
N GLU A 2 13.11 18.68 -31.78
CA GLU A 2 13.84 17.41 -31.91
C GLU A 2 14.88 17.17 -30.79
N GLU A 3 15.65 18.19 -30.41
CA GLU A 3 16.60 18.08 -29.30
C GLU A 3 15.92 17.75 -27.96
N ALA A 4 14.82 18.43 -27.63
CA ALA A 4 14.04 18.16 -26.43
C ALA A 4 13.39 16.76 -26.44
N PHE A 5 12.91 16.32 -27.60
CA PHE A 5 12.42 14.95 -27.78
C PHE A 5 13.53 13.92 -27.58
N ASN A 6 14.69 14.11 -28.22
CA ASN A 6 15.83 13.20 -28.09
C ASN A 6 16.38 13.18 -26.66
N ALA A 7 16.42 14.31 -25.96
CA ALA A 7 16.78 14.38 -24.54
C ALA A 7 15.80 13.58 -23.67
N THR A 8 14.49 13.70 -23.93
CA THR A 8 13.46 12.94 -23.22
C THR A 8 13.59 11.44 -23.47
N VAL A 9 13.75 11.03 -24.73
CA VAL A 9 13.96 9.62 -25.11
C VAL A 9 15.24 9.07 -24.49
N SER A 10 16.33 9.83 -24.52
CA SER A 10 17.61 9.42 -23.91
C SER A 10 17.50 9.25 -22.40
N PHE A 11 16.80 10.16 -21.71
CA PHE A 11 16.53 10.04 -20.29
C PHE A 11 15.80 8.73 -19.97
N TRP A 12 14.68 8.45 -20.66
CA TRP A 12 13.88 7.24 -20.39
C TRP A 12 14.58 5.95 -20.79
N LYS A 13 15.33 5.93 -21.90
CA LYS A 13 16.19 4.78 -22.25
C LYS A 13 17.25 4.51 -21.18
N GLY A 14 17.82 5.56 -20.58
CA GLY A 14 18.76 5.42 -19.47
C GLY A 14 18.13 4.90 -18.17
N LYS A 15 16.79 4.85 -18.09
CA LYS A 15 16.03 4.35 -16.96
C LYS A 15 15.54 2.92 -17.17
N GLU A 16 15.58 2.37 -18.37
CA GLU A 16 15.09 1.03 -18.67
C GLU A 16 15.98 -0.07 -18.04
N LYS A 17 15.58 -0.58 -16.88
CA LYS A 17 16.31 -1.63 -16.13
C LYS A 17 15.56 -2.94 -16.00
N ALA A 18 14.33 -3.00 -16.50
CA ALA A 18 13.43 -4.14 -16.36
C ALA A 18 13.26 -4.89 -17.68
N GLU A 19 13.05 -6.21 -17.59
CA GLU A 19 12.73 -7.06 -18.73
C GLU A 19 11.23 -7.42 -18.74
N GLY A 20 10.64 -7.53 -19.92
CA GLY A 20 9.19 -7.75 -20.08
C GLY A 20 8.37 -6.46 -20.10
N LYS A 21 7.25 -6.50 -20.83
CA LYS A 21 6.41 -5.32 -21.12
C LYS A 21 5.83 -4.71 -19.83
N LEU A 22 5.24 -5.53 -18.96
CA LEU A 22 4.72 -5.07 -17.66
C LEU A 22 5.81 -4.42 -16.80
N ALA A 23 6.94 -5.10 -16.60
CA ALA A 23 7.97 -4.58 -15.71
C ALA A 23 8.60 -3.27 -16.24
N LYS A 24 8.80 -3.15 -17.56
CA LYS A 24 9.24 -1.89 -18.19
C LYS A 24 8.21 -0.78 -18.02
N GLY A 25 6.92 -1.09 -18.24
CA GLY A 25 5.83 -0.14 -18.06
C GLY A 25 5.72 0.35 -16.62
N SER A 26 5.66 -0.57 -15.64
CA SER A 26 5.62 -0.27 -14.22
C SER A 26 6.83 0.58 -13.79
N TYR A 27 8.05 0.21 -14.19
CA TYR A 27 9.23 0.99 -13.85
C TYR A 27 9.17 2.42 -14.41
N THR A 28 8.71 2.57 -15.66
CA THR A 28 8.52 3.88 -16.30
C THR A 28 7.48 4.72 -15.55
N VAL A 29 6.35 4.12 -15.20
CA VAL A 29 5.27 4.79 -14.45
C VAL A 29 5.76 5.24 -13.07
N LEU A 30 6.44 4.37 -12.32
CA LEU A 30 6.96 4.69 -11.00
C LEU A 30 7.87 5.92 -11.01
N TYR A 31 8.65 6.11 -12.07
CA TYR A 31 9.44 7.33 -12.27
C TYR A 31 8.62 8.52 -12.75
N GLY A 32 7.61 8.29 -13.60
CA GLY A 32 6.78 9.32 -14.21
C GLY A 32 5.82 10.00 -13.23
N VAL A 33 5.43 9.31 -12.16
CA VAL A 33 4.53 9.83 -11.12
C VAL A 33 5.26 10.59 -10.01
N LEU A 34 6.60 10.65 -10.04
CA LEU A 34 7.39 11.38 -9.04
C LEU A 34 7.37 12.88 -9.32
N TYR A 35 6.95 13.65 -8.32
CA TYR A 35 7.11 15.09 -8.35
C TYR A 35 8.58 15.47 -8.16
N SER A 36 9.24 16.00 -9.20
CA SER A 36 10.69 16.23 -9.22
C SER A 36 11.26 16.97 -7.99
N PRO A 37 10.63 18.04 -7.47
CA PRO A 37 11.13 18.76 -6.29
C PRO A 37 11.25 17.91 -5.02
N THR A 38 10.19 17.20 -4.63
CA THR A 38 10.13 16.45 -3.36
C THR A 38 10.37 14.95 -3.53
N SER A 39 10.27 14.44 -4.76
CA SER A 39 10.12 13.03 -5.09
C SER A 39 8.86 12.38 -4.54
N ALA A 40 7.85 13.14 -4.10
CA ALA A 40 6.56 12.59 -3.72
C ALA A 40 5.91 11.88 -4.93
N PRO A 41 5.60 10.58 -4.86
CA PRO A 41 4.79 9.93 -5.87
C PRO A 41 3.32 10.29 -5.66
N VAL A 42 2.59 10.61 -6.73
CA VAL A 42 1.12 10.51 -6.67
C VAL A 42 0.71 9.03 -6.73
N ALA A 43 -0.36 8.65 -6.04
CA ALA A 43 -0.87 7.27 -6.07
C ALA A 43 -1.28 6.86 -7.49
N SER A 44 -1.90 7.77 -8.24
CA SER A 44 -2.14 7.63 -9.69
C SER A 44 -2.31 9.02 -10.32
N PRO A 45 -1.93 9.25 -11.59
CA PRO A 45 -2.10 10.54 -12.26
C PRO A 45 -3.56 10.83 -12.67
N THR A 46 -4.54 10.05 -12.19
CA THR A 46 -5.95 10.15 -12.56
C THR A 46 -6.85 10.48 -11.38
N THR A 47 -8.05 10.98 -11.71
CA THR A 47 -9.11 11.24 -10.75
C THR A 47 -10.44 10.75 -11.27
N SER A 48 -11.24 10.21 -10.36
CA SER A 48 -12.65 9.90 -10.56
C SER A 48 -12.94 8.93 -11.69
N LEU A 49 -11.97 8.07 -12.01
CA LEU A 49 -12.24 6.89 -12.79
C LEU A 49 -12.99 5.89 -11.91
N PRO A 50 -14.11 5.33 -12.40
CA PRO A 50 -15.01 4.53 -11.57
C PRO A 50 -14.44 3.14 -11.33
N GLU A 51 -14.46 2.67 -10.07
CA GLU A 51 -14.16 1.27 -9.77
C GLU A 51 -15.10 0.33 -10.56
N VAL A 52 -16.38 0.70 -10.69
CA VAL A 52 -17.40 0.04 -11.50
C VAL A 52 -18.11 1.10 -12.32
N VAL A 53 -18.18 0.94 -13.65
CA VAL A 53 -18.84 1.90 -14.54
C VAL A 53 -20.30 2.13 -14.11
N GLY A 54 -20.69 3.39 -13.99
CA GLY A 54 -22.02 3.82 -13.56
C GLY A 54 -22.22 3.90 -12.04
N GLU A 55 -21.27 3.41 -11.24
CA GLU A 55 -21.33 3.51 -9.78
C GLU A 55 -20.64 4.77 -9.24
N LYS A 56 -20.66 4.90 -7.90
CA LYS A 56 -20.29 6.12 -7.18
C LYS A 56 -18.88 6.11 -6.58
N ARG A 57 -18.15 5.00 -6.69
CA ARG A 57 -16.78 4.83 -6.14
C ARG A 57 -15.76 5.38 -7.15
N ASN A 58 -15.67 6.70 -7.18
CA ASN A 58 -14.87 7.47 -8.12
C ASN A 58 -14.03 8.45 -7.30
N TRP A 59 -12.74 8.20 -7.15
CA TRP A 59 -11.87 8.89 -6.19
C TRP A 59 -10.72 9.64 -6.88
N ASP A 60 -10.27 10.75 -6.29
CA ASP A 60 -9.07 11.47 -6.75
C ASP A 60 -7.82 10.84 -6.15
N TYR A 61 -6.90 10.34 -7.00
CA TYR A 61 -5.65 9.66 -6.57
C TYR A 61 -4.39 10.52 -6.81
N ARG A 62 -4.55 11.80 -7.18
CA ARG A 62 -3.43 12.70 -7.52
C ARG A 62 -2.75 13.29 -6.27
N PHE A 63 -2.59 12.48 -5.23
CA PHE A 63 -1.97 12.85 -3.95
C PHE A 63 -0.92 11.83 -3.56
N ALA A 64 -0.03 12.21 -2.66
CA ALA A 64 0.97 11.31 -2.10
C ALA A 64 0.41 10.63 -0.85
N TRP A 65 -0.03 9.38 -0.98
CA TRP A 65 -0.38 8.54 0.17
C TRP A 65 0.88 8.05 0.87
N ILE A 66 0.86 8.03 2.20
CA ILE A 66 1.99 7.53 2.99
C ILE A 66 2.27 6.05 2.68
N ARG A 67 1.22 5.23 2.61
CA ARG A 67 1.31 3.80 2.28
C ARG A 67 1.91 3.61 0.89
N ASP A 68 1.29 4.20 -0.12
CA ASP A 68 1.65 4.04 -1.53
C ASP A 68 3.08 4.54 -1.78
N SER A 69 3.43 5.71 -1.24
CA SER A 69 4.79 6.23 -1.28
C SER A 69 5.80 5.29 -0.60
N SER A 70 5.43 4.66 0.51
CA SER A 70 6.30 3.69 1.20
C SER A 70 6.51 2.42 0.36
N ILE A 71 5.46 1.93 -0.32
CA ILE A 71 5.55 0.78 -1.23
C ILE A 71 6.46 1.14 -2.42
N VAL A 72 6.24 2.28 -3.07
CA VAL A 72 7.08 2.76 -4.18
C VAL A 72 8.53 2.90 -3.74
N ALA A 73 8.80 3.49 -2.57
CA ALA A 73 10.15 3.60 -2.04
C ALA A 73 10.78 2.22 -1.85
N GLN A 74 10.06 1.29 -1.21
CA GLN A 74 10.53 -0.07 -0.95
C GLN A 74 10.87 -0.82 -2.24
N ASP A 75 10.00 -0.73 -3.25
CA ASP A 75 10.16 -1.41 -4.53
C ASP A 75 11.33 -0.83 -5.34
N LEU A 76 11.46 0.50 -5.38
CA LEU A 76 12.61 1.17 -6.01
C LEU A 76 13.94 0.78 -5.33
N ILE A 77 13.97 0.72 -3.99
CA ILE A 77 15.15 0.25 -3.25
C ILE A 77 15.48 -1.20 -3.61
N GLU A 78 14.47 -2.06 -3.71
CA GLU A 78 14.67 -3.48 -4.01
C GLU A 78 15.34 -3.69 -5.37
N VAL A 79 14.87 -2.96 -6.39
CA VAL A 79 15.43 -2.99 -7.75
C VAL A 79 16.72 -2.16 -7.92
N GLY A 80 17.25 -1.60 -6.83
CA GLY A 80 18.55 -0.92 -6.80
C GLY A 80 18.51 0.59 -7.05
N GLU A 81 17.32 1.20 -7.17
CA GLU A 81 17.12 2.66 -7.25
C GLU A 81 17.12 3.32 -5.87
N VAL A 82 18.19 3.03 -5.12
CA VAL A 82 18.36 3.41 -3.72
C VAL A 82 18.27 4.92 -3.50
N VAL A 83 18.86 5.72 -4.39
CA VAL A 83 18.84 7.19 -4.27
C VAL A 83 17.43 7.74 -4.41
N THR A 84 16.67 7.25 -5.39
CA THR A 84 15.27 7.67 -5.60
C THR A 84 14.39 7.24 -4.42
N GLY A 85 14.53 5.98 -3.97
CA GLY A 85 13.82 5.51 -2.78
C GLY A 85 14.17 6.30 -1.53
N ARG A 86 15.44 6.67 -1.33
CA ARG A 86 15.88 7.54 -0.22
C ARG A 86 15.22 8.92 -0.27
N ARG A 87 15.05 9.50 -1.46
CA ARG A 87 14.39 10.80 -1.62
C ARG A 87 12.90 10.71 -1.24
N ILE A 88 12.20 9.65 -1.62
CA ILE A 88 10.82 9.40 -1.19
C ILE A 88 10.75 9.24 0.34
N LEU A 89 11.67 8.48 0.94
CA LEU A 89 11.75 8.36 2.40
C LEU A 89 11.96 9.73 3.07
N ASN A 90 12.80 10.60 2.51
CA ASN A 90 13.00 11.96 3.03
C ASN A 90 11.75 12.82 2.93
N PHE A 91 10.98 12.71 1.84
CA PHE A 91 9.67 13.34 1.75
C PHE A 91 8.77 12.87 2.90
N LEU A 92 8.62 11.56 3.10
CA LEU A 92 7.79 11.01 4.18
C LEU A 92 8.28 11.41 5.57
N LEU A 93 9.59 11.42 5.81
CA LEU A 93 10.20 11.90 7.04
C LEU A 93 9.92 13.39 7.30
N GLY A 94 9.73 14.18 6.26
CA GLY A 94 9.34 15.59 6.36
C GLY A 94 7.92 15.78 6.88
N LEU A 95 7.05 14.79 6.71
CA LEU A 95 5.64 14.82 7.12
C LEU A 95 5.43 14.43 8.59
N VAL A 96 6.46 13.90 9.26
CA VAL A 96 6.35 13.40 10.64
C VAL A 96 6.04 14.56 11.60
N ASN A 97 4.88 14.49 12.24
CA ASN A 97 4.39 15.46 13.20
C ASN A 97 4.69 15.02 14.65
N PHE A 98 5.51 15.79 15.36
CA PHE A 98 5.93 15.51 16.75
C PHE A 98 4.93 15.94 17.84
N ALA A 99 3.76 16.49 17.47
CA ALA A 99 2.77 16.98 18.41
C ALA A 99 1.50 16.10 18.49
N SER A 100 1.34 15.14 17.58
CA SER A 100 0.13 14.32 17.47
C SER A 100 0.42 12.94 16.85
N LYS A 101 -0.53 12.35 16.10
CA LYS A 101 -0.26 11.17 15.29
C LYS A 101 0.91 11.47 14.33
N PRO A 102 1.93 10.58 14.21
CA PRO A 102 3.12 10.86 13.41
C PRO A 102 2.79 11.26 11.98
N PHE A 103 1.88 10.53 11.33
CA PHE A 103 1.27 10.96 10.07
C PHE A 103 -0.16 11.40 10.35
N ARG A 104 -0.38 12.72 10.42
CA ARG A 104 -1.68 13.34 10.71
C ARG A 104 -2.76 12.90 9.73
N HIS A 105 -2.43 12.94 8.44
CA HIS A 105 -3.27 12.53 7.33
C HIS A 105 -2.70 11.27 6.65
N PRO A 106 -3.54 10.42 6.03
CA PRO A 106 -3.07 9.30 5.21
C PRO A 106 -2.42 9.74 3.89
N LEU A 107 -2.78 10.94 3.40
CA LEU A 107 -2.36 11.50 2.12
C LEU A 107 -2.07 13.00 2.24
N TYR A 108 -1.17 13.49 1.38
CA TYR A 108 -0.74 14.90 1.33
C TYR A 108 -0.63 15.38 -0.12
N THR A 109 -0.52 16.69 -0.31
CA THR A 109 -0.09 17.22 -1.61
C THR A 109 1.33 16.77 -1.92
N VAL A 110 1.75 16.87 -3.19
CA VAL A 110 3.12 16.51 -3.58
C VAL A 110 4.19 17.41 -2.94
N ASP A 111 3.81 18.60 -2.47
CA ASP A 111 4.64 19.52 -1.71
C ASP A 111 4.68 19.20 -0.20
N GLY A 112 3.87 18.24 0.26
CA GLY A 112 3.78 17.84 1.67
C GLY A 112 2.86 18.69 2.52
N GLU A 113 1.97 19.46 1.89
CA GLU A 113 0.94 20.25 2.58
C GLU A 113 -0.30 19.39 2.89
N ASP A 114 -1.12 19.89 3.82
CA ASP A 114 -2.40 19.27 4.14
C ASP A 114 -3.27 19.17 2.87
N PRO A 115 -3.95 18.03 2.65
CA PRO A 115 -4.75 17.83 1.46
C PRO A 115 -5.97 18.75 1.41
N PRO A 116 -6.37 19.23 0.22
CA PRO A 116 -7.56 20.06 0.06
C PRO A 116 -8.84 19.28 0.37
N PRO A 117 -9.93 19.99 0.74
CA PRO A 117 -11.23 19.35 0.92
C PRO A 117 -11.73 18.72 -0.38
N GLU A 118 -12.46 17.61 -0.24
CA GLU A 118 -13.12 16.95 -1.37
C GLU A 118 -14.29 17.80 -1.90
N VAL A 119 -14.36 17.96 -3.22
CA VAL A 119 -15.41 18.70 -3.92
C VAL A 119 -15.97 17.85 -5.05
N GLU A 120 -17.30 17.79 -5.15
CA GLU A 120 -18.00 17.16 -6.28
C GLU A 120 -18.22 18.15 -7.43
N LEU A 121 -17.70 17.84 -8.61
CA LEU A 121 -17.87 18.61 -9.84
C LEU A 121 -19.16 18.20 -10.55
N LYS A 122 -20.30 18.72 -10.09
CA LYS A 122 -21.65 18.35 -10.57
C LYS A 122 -21.91 18.61 -12.06
N TRP A 123 -21.09 19.44 -12.70
CA TRP A 123 -21.21 19.79 -14.12
C TRP A 123 -20.49 18.81 -15.06
N LEU A 124 -19.60 17.96 -14.52
CA LEU A 124 -18.92 16.93 -15.30
C LEU A 124 -19.74 15.63 -15.27
N PRO A 125 -20.05 15.02 -16.44
CA PRO A 125 -20.79 13.76 -16.49
C PRO A 125 -19.96 12.56 -16.03
N GLY A 126 -18.62 12.70 -15.97
CA GLY A 126 -17.69 11.64 -15.60
C GLY A 126 -17.46 10.59 -16.69
N TYR A 127 -16.47 9.72 -16.47
CA TYR A 127 -16.07 8.70 -17.43
C TYR A 127 -17.19 7.69 -17.69
N LYS A 128 -17.55 7.47 -18.96
CA LYS A 128 -18.70 6.64 -19.37
C LYS A 128 -20.01 7.01 -18.63
N GLY A 129 -20.18 8.29 -18.26
CA GLY A 129 -21.36 8.77 -17.52
C GLY A 129 -21.36 8.43 -16.03
N SER A 130 -20.21 8.01 -15.48
CA SER A 130 -20.09 7.61 -14.07
C SER A 130 -19.90 8.83 -13.18
N ALA A 131 -20.90 9.11 -12.34
CA ALA A 131 -20.93 10.23 -11.42
C ALA A 131 -20.96 9.74 -9.95
N PRO A 132 -20.43 10.53 -8.99
CA PRO A 132 -19.93 11.88 -9.17
C PRO A 132 -18.46 11.93 -9.61
N VAL A 133 -18.06 13.06 -10.18
CA VAL A 133 -16.64 13.43 -10.35
C VAL A 133 -16.19 14.21 -9.14
N ARG A 134 -15.08 13.80 -8.52
CA ARG A 134 -14.49 14.39 -7.32
C ARG A 134 -13.13 14.98 -7.60
N VAL A 135 -12.81 16.07 -6.92
CA VAL A 135 -11.44 16.59 -6.79
C VAL A 135 -11.13 16.75 -5.32
N GLY A 136 -9.94 16.34 -4.90
CA GLY A 136 -9.65 16.11 -3.49
C GLY A 136 -10.16 14.74 -3.02
N ASN A 137 -9.75 14.35 -1.82
CA ASN A 137 -10.09 13.04 -1.28
C ASN A 137 -10.37 13.12 0.23
N LYS A 138 -11.57 12.70 0.62
CA LYS A 138 -12.01 12.73 2.03
C LYS A 138 -11.30 11.73 2.93
N ALA A 139 -10.48 10.82 2.39
CA ALA A 139 -9.61 9.96 3.19
C ALA A 139 -8.65 10.77 4.09
N SER A 140 -8.38 12.03 3.77
CA SER A 140 -7.64 12.96 4.63
C SER A 140 -8.21 13.10 6.04
N GLU A 141 -9.52 12.94 6.23
CA GLU A 141 -10.19 13.04 7.53
C GLU A 141 -10.13 11.73 8.34
N GLN A 142 -9.61 10.65 7.75
CA GLN A 142 -9.66 9.32 8.34
C GLN A 142 -8.41 9.02 9.17
N LEU A 143 -8.62 8.32 10.29
CA LEU A 143 -7.56 7.67 11.02
C LEU A 143 -7.20 6.35 10.32
N GLN A 144 -5.98 6.24 9.82
CA GLN A 144 -5.38 4.99 9.33
C GLN A 144 -4.17 4.63 10.20
N LEU A 145 -4.17 3.39 10.70
CA LEU A 145 -3.15 2.90 11.64
C LEU A 145 -2.12 1.97 11.00
N ASP A 146 -2.28 1.64 9.72
CA ASP A 146 -1.36 0.79 8.97
C ASP A 146 -0.15 1.55 8.39
N VAL A 147 -0.31 2.85 8.14
CA VAL A 147 0.67 3.69 7.41
C VAL A 147 2.06 3.72 8.07
N GLU A 148 2.13 3.74 9.40
CA GLU A 148 3.40 3.68 10.13
C GLU A 148 4.16 2.37 9.86
N GLY A 149 3.44 1.25 9.69
CA GLY A 149 4.02 -0.06 9.40
C GLY A 149 4.69 -0.08 8.03
N PHE A 150 4.02 0.45 7.01
CA PHE A 150 4.57 0.55 5.66
C PHE A 150 5.81 1.45 5.63
N PHE A 151 5.73 2.62 6.24
CA PHE A 151 6.84 3.57 6.30
C PHE A 151 8.06 2.95 6.99
N MET A 152 7.87 2.35 8.16
CA MET A 152 8.95 1.73 8.92
C MET A 152 9.56 0.52 8.19
N SER A 153 8.77 -0.22 7.42
CA SER A 153 9.28 -1.30 6.55
C SER A 153 10.13 -0.78 5.41
N ALA A 154 9.70 0.30 4.73
CA ALA A 154 10.48 0.92 3.66
C ALA A 154 11.80 1.52 4.18
N LEU A 155 11.76 2.16 5.35
CA LEU A 155 12.96 2.65 6.04
C LEU A 155 13.93 1.52 6.38
N TRP A 156 13.43 0.42 6.95
CA TRP A 156 14.25 -0.75 7.24
C TRP A 156 14.84 -1.36 5.98
N LYS A 157 14.06 -1.46 4.90
CA LYS A 157 14.51 -1.99 3.60
C LYS A 157 15.65 -1.16 3.01
N TYR A 158 15.60 0.17 3.14
CA TYR A 158 16.70 1.05 2.74
C TYR A 158 17.99 0.67 3.49
N TYR A 159 17.91 0.51 4.81
CA TYR A 159 19.06 0.10 5.60
C TYR A 159 19.57 -1.29 5.20
N GLU A 160 18.71 -2.30 5.08
CA GLU A 160 19.12 -3.65 4.66
C GLU A 160 19.88 -3.65 3.33
N LYS A 161 19.52 -2.75 2.42
CA LYS A 161 20.16 -2.63 1.10
C LYS A 161 21.50 -1.87 1.14
N THR A 162 21.68 -0.96 2.09
CA THR A 162 22.78 0.03 2.05
C THR A 162 23.77 -0.05 3.21
N GLY A 163 23.35 -0.54 4.38
CA GLY A 163 24.13 -0.46 5.62
C GLY A 163 24.35 0.97 6.12
N ASP A 164 23.54 1.93 5.68
CA ASP A 164 23.71 3.36 5.98
C ASP A 164 23.29 3.71 7.42
N LEU A 165 24.19 3.42 8.36
CA LEU A 165 24.02 3.71 9.78
C LEU A 165 23.94 5.21 10.08
N VAL A 166 24.63 6.05 9.29
CA VAL A 166 24.61 7.51 9.46
C VAL A 166 23.20 8.02 9.26
N PHE A 167 22.53 7.55 8.21
CA PHE A 167 21.14 7.92 7.98
C PHE A 167 20.21 7.38 9.07
N LEU A 168 20.35 6.14 9.53
CA LEU A 168 19.53 5.63 10.63
C LEU A 168 19.67 6.50 11.89
N LYS A 169 20.90 6.95 12.20
CA LYS A 169 21.15 7.86 13.31
C LYS A 169 20.49 9.22 13.12
N GLU A 170 20.48 9.74 11.88
CA GLU A 170 19.82 11.01 11.53
C GLU A 170 18.31 10.99 11.82
N VAL A 171 17.64 9.84 11.61
CA VAL A 171 16.18 9.70 11.77
C VAL A 171 15.75 9.02 13.06
N GLU A 172 16.69 8.72 13.94
CA GLU A 172 16.45 7.99 15.19
C GLU A 172 15.29 8.58 16.00
N GLU A 173 15.27 9.90 16.19
CA GLU A 173 14.23 10.56 16.98
C GLU A 173 12.84 10.46 16.33
N LYS A 174 12.75 10.45 15.00
CA LYS A 174 11.48 10.24 14.27
C LYS A 174 11.02 8.79 14.43
N VAL A 175 11.94 7.82 14.32
CA VAL A 175 11.66 6.41 14.55
C VAL A 175 11.14 6.17 15.97
N LYS A 176 11.83 6.72 16.98
CA LYS A 176 11.41 6.65 18.38
C LYS A 176 10.04 7.27 18.58
N TYR A 177 9.80 8.45 18.00
CA TYR A 177 8.51 9.12 18.11
C TYR A 177 7.37 8.28 17.53
N ILE A 178 7.55 7.75 16.30
CA ILE A 178 6.57 6.89 15.63
C ILE A 178 6.24 5.67 16.50
N ALA A 179 7.26 4.93 16.94
CA ALA A 179 7.06 3.71 17.70
C ALA A 179 6.50 3.96 19.11
N ASN A 180 6.87 5.06 19.77
CA ASN A 180 6.25 5.50 21.02
C ASN A 180 4.77 5.83 20.84
N TRP A 181 4.39 6.47 19.74
CA TRP A 181 2.99 6.73 19.45
C TRP A 181 2.23 5.41 19.17
N VAL A 182 2.77 4.54 18.32
CA VAL A 182 2.15 3.24 17.97
C VAL A 182 1.95 2.38 19.22
N SER A 183 2.97 2.23 20.07
CA SER A 183 2.91 1.42 21.29
C SER A 183 1.84 1.88 22.29
N ARG A 184 1.53 3.19 22.31
CA ARG A 184 0.50 3.77 23.19
C ARG A 184 -0.90 3.75 22.58
N ASN A 185 -1.01 3.64 21.26
CA ASN A 185 -2.27 3.88 20.53
C ASN A 185 -2.77 2.68 19.70
N TRP A 186 -2.13 1.51 19.77
CA TRP A 186 -2.62 0.33 19.06
C TRP A 186 -3.99 -0.15 19.50
N GLY A 187 -4.50 0.31 20.65
CA GLY A 187 -5.88 0.06 21.10
C GLY A 187 -6.96 0.86 20.37
N LEU A 188 -6.63 1.77 19.44
CA LEU A 188 -7.63 2.56 18.71
C LEU A 188 -8.34 1.75 17.61
N THR A 189 -9.52 2.20 17.16
CA THR A 189 -10.13 1.73 15.91
C THR A 189 -9.74 2.65 14.76
N ASP A 190 -9.82 2.18 13.52
CA ASP A 190 -9.39 2.94 12.33
C ASP A 190 -10.24 2.60 11.10
N ALA A 191 -9.95 3.24 9.96
CA ALA A 191 -10.68 3.08 8.70
C ALA A 191 -10.11 1.97 7.77
N SER A 192 -9.11 1.21 8.23
CA SER A 192 -8.36 0.24 7.41
C SER A 192 -7.63 0.87 6.21
N ILE A 193 -6.92 0.02 5.47
CA ILE A 193 -6.30 0.32 4.18
C ILE A 193 -7.34 0.66 3.09
N TRP A 194 -8.60 0.23 3.26
CA TRP A 194 -9.68 0.42 2.28
C TRP A 194 -10.52 1.68 2.48
N GLU A 195 -10.19 2.50 3.48
CA GLU A 195 -10.74 3.85 3.63
C GLU A 195 -12.27 3.91 3.72
N GLU A 196 -12.87 2.88 4.34
CA GLU A 196 -14.33 2.73 4.42
C GLU A 196 -14.97 3.91 5.17
N ARG A 197 -15.75 4.72 4.45
CA ARG A 197 -16.34 5.94 5.02
C ARG A 197 -17.35 5.61 6.11
N GLY A 198 -17.16 6.23 7.29
CA GLY A 198 -18.10 6.15 8.40
C GLY A 198 -18.04 4.85 9.20
N VAL A 199 -17.10 3.96 8.87
CA VAL A 199 -16.87 2.71 9.60
C VAL A 199 -15.53 2.80 10.32
N SER A 200 -15.51 2.46 11.60
CA SER A 200 -14.27 2.33 12.36
C SER A 200 -14.30 1.04 13.16
N ARG A 201 -13.29 0.20 13.00
CA ARG A 201 -13.16 -1.12 13.65
C ARG A 201 -11.72 -1.37 14.05
N HIS A 202 -11.48 -2.44 14.83
CA HIS A 202 -10.13 -2.96 15.00
C HIS A 202 -9.79 -3.89 13.84
N TYR A 203 -9.39 -3.31 12.71
CA TYR A 203 -9.00 -4.08 11.53
C TYR A 203 -7.72 -4.86 11.78
N THR A 204 -7.74 -6.14 11.41
CA THR A 204 -6.63 -7.07 11.66
C THR A 204 -5.37 -6.65 10.93
N HIS A 205 -5.51 -6.22 9.66
CA HIS A 205 -4.42 -5.68 8.87
C HIS A 205 -3.76 -4.47 9.55
N SER A 206 -4.56 -3.48 9.99
CA SER A 206 -4.05 -2.29 10.66
C SER A 206 -3.28 -2.64 11.94
N LYS A 207 -3.80 -3.54 12.78
CA LYS A 207 -3.12 -3.99 14.00
C LYS A 207 -1.81 -4.71 13.69
N ALA A 208 -1.79 -5.54 12.67
CA ALA A 208 -0.57 -6.22 12.26
C ALA A 208 0.47 -5.25 11.68
N MET A 209 0.06 -4.23 10.94
CA MET A 209 0.99 -3.21 10.44
C MET A 209 1.53 -2.30 11.55
N MET A 210 0.74 -2.00 12.59
CA MET A 210 1.25 -1.40 13.82
C MET A 210 2.30 -2.29 14.51
N TRP A 211 2.09 -3.60 14.54
CA TRP A 211 3.08 -4.55 15.04
C TRP A 211 4.37 -4.52 14.20
N VAL A 212 4.24 -4.45 12.87
CA VAL A 212 5.39 -4.31 11.95
C VAL A 212 6.16 -3.02 12.26
N ALA A 213 5.47 -1.90 12.49
CA ALA A 213 6.12 -0.64 12.89
C ALA A 213 7.00 -0.81 14.14
N LEU A 214 6.47 -1.47 15.18
CA LEU A 214 7.24 -1.74 16.42
C LEU A 214 8.38 -2.75 16.19
N LYS A 215 8.21 -3.74 15.30
CA LYS A 215 9.29 -4.67 14.93
C LYS A 215 10.45 -3.93 14.28
N ARG A 216 10.15 -3.14 13.25
CA ARG A 216 11.15 -2.38 12.49
C ARG A 216 11.83 -1.31 13.35
N ALA A 217 11.10 -0.66 14.24
CA ALA A 217 11.68 0.28 15.19
C ALA A 217 12.72 -0.39 16.10
N GLY A 218 12.37 -1.56 16.66
CA GLY A 218 13.30 -2.34 17.49
C GLY A 218 14.52 -2.84 16.71
N GLU A 219 14.35 -3.20 15.43
CA GLU A 219 15.46 -3.53 14.52
C GLU A 219 16.39 -2.33 14.33
N VAL A 220 15.87 -1.15 14.05
CA VAL A 220 16.67 0.09 13.95
C VAL A 220 17.43 0.38 15.24
N MET A 221 16.80 0.27 16.42
CA MET A 221 17.48 0.52 17.69
C MET A 221 18.67 -0.43 17.89
N ARG A 222 18.51 -1.74 17.60
CA ARG A 222 19.60 -2.70 17.75
C ARG A 222 20.80 -2.39 16.86
N GLU A 223 20.56 -1.99 15.61
CA GLU A 223 21.62 -1.60 14.68
C GLU A 223 22.34 -0.31 15.12
N LEU A 224 21.65 0.56 15.85
CA LEU A 224 22.25 1.75 16.48
C LEU A 224 22.90 1.47 17.85
N GLY A 225 22.91 0.21 18.32
CA GLY A 225 23.48 -0.19 19.61
C GLY A 225 22.59 0.13 20.81
N GLU A 226 21.30 0.35 20.59
CA GLU A 226 20.28 0.71 21.59
C GLU A 226 19.36 -0.48 21.91
N GLU A 227 18.64 -0.39 23.04
CA GLU A 227 17.65 -1.39 23.43
C GLU A 227 16.36 -1.31 22.58
N ASP A 228 15.71 -2.45 22.35
CA ASP A 228 14.36 -2.49 21.77
C ASP A 228 13.29 -2.14 22.82
N TYR A 229 13.04 -0.85 22.99
CA TYR A 229 12.10 -0.28 23.96
C TYR A 229 10.64 -0.75 23.80
N TRP A 230 10.26 -1.30 22.64
CA TRP A 230 8.86 -1.64 22.33
C TRP A 230 8.59 -3.14 22.27
N LYS A 231 9.54 -3.98 22.65
CA LYS A 231 9.40 -5.44 22.64
C LYS A 231 8.14 -5.90 23.37
N GLU A 232 7.92 -5.45 24.60
CA GLU A 232 6.75 -5.85 25.41
C GLU A 232 5.43 -5.38 24.78
N SER A 233 5.36 -4.13 24.31
CA SER A 233 4.16 -3.63 23.62
C SER A 233 3.86 -4.40 22.34
N ARG A 234 4.92 -4.79 21.61
CA ARG A 234 4.82 -5.59 20.39
C ARG A 234 4.30 -7.00 20.69
N GLU A 235 4.76 -7.62 21.77
CA GLU A 235 4.27 -8.93 22.23
C GLU A 235 2.79 -8.86 22.64
N LYS A 236 2.40 -7.87 23.45
CA LYS A 236 1.00 -7.63 23.83
C LYS A 236 0.08 -7.42 22.64
N LEU A 237 0.51 -6.63 21.66
CA LEU A 237 -0.26 -6.40 20.43
C LEU A 237 -0.40 -7.69 19.62
N ARG A 238 0.65 -8.51 19.53
CA ARG A 238 0.57 -9.82 18.86
C ARG A 238 -0.45 -10.72 19.55
N GLU A 239 -0.35 -10.88 20.87
CA GLU A 239 -1.30 -11.67 21.65
C GLU A 239 -2.73 -11.17 21.48
N TRP A 240 -2.92 -9.85 21.50
CA TRP A 240 -4.23 -9.23 21.26
C TRP A 240 -4.79 -9.59 19.88
N ILE A 241 -3.98 -9.53 18.82
CA ILE A 241 -4.40 -9.92 17.46
C ILE A 241 -4.83 -11.39 17.45
N PHE A 242 -4.02 -12.29 17.98
CA PHE A 242 -4.36 -13.72 17.97
C PHE A 242 -5.60 -14.05 18.81
N ASN A 243 -5.84 -13.33 19.90
CA ASN A 243 -6.99 -13.57 20.76
C ASN A 243 -8.30 -12.98 20.20
N ASN A 244 -8.23 -11.94 19.37
CA ASN A 244 -9.43 -11.18 18.95
C ASN A 244 -9.72 -11.26 17.44
N CYS A 245 -8.71 -11.52 16.62
CA CYS A 245 -8.78 -11.50 15.16
C CYS A 245 -8.67 -12.90 14.53
N VAL A 246 -8.54 -13.97 15.32
CA VAL A 246 -8.52 -15.35 14.83
C VAL A 246 -9.85 -16.01 15.13
N HIS A 247 -10.47 -16.58 14.09
CA HIS A 247 -11.69 -17.37 14.18
C HIS A 247 -11.44 -18.73 13.52
N GLU A 248 -11.73 -19.84 14.22
CA GLU A 248 -11.51 -21.21 13.71
C GLU A 248 -10.09 -21.47 13.14
N GLY A 249 -9.10 -20.73 13.65
CA GLY A 249 -7.70 -20.83 13.24
C GLY A 249 -7.34 -20.08 11.96
N TYR A 250 -8.18 -19.18 11.43
CA TYR A 250 -7.80 -18.21 10.39
C TYR A 250 -7.98 -16.78 10.88
N LEU A 251 -7.24 -15.84 10.29
CA LEU A 251 -7.37 -14.41 10.57
C LEU A 251 -8.57 -13.83 9.84
N THR A 252 -9.35 -13.01 10.53
CA THR A 252 -10.55 -12.36 10.01
C THR A 252 -10.27 -10.89 9.71
N ARG A 253 -11.16 -10.23 8.98
CA ARG A 253 -11.02 -8.84 8.50
C ARG A 253 -10.83 -7.84 9.64
N TYR A 254 -11.59 -7.99 10.71
CA TYR A 254 -11.52 -7.19 11.92
C TYR A 254 -11.88 -8.03 13.14
N ALA A 255 -11.50 -7.57 14.34
CA ALA A 255 -11.75 -8.28 15.58
C ALA A 255 -13.24 -8.64 15.76
N GLY A 256 -13.52 -9.92 16.01
CA GLY A 256 -14.87 -10.46 16.15
C GLY A 256 -15.65 -10.68 14.85
N SER A 257 -15.06 -10.43 13.67
CA SER A 257 -15.64 -10.81 12.38
C SER A 257 -15.45 -12.30 12.10
N THR A 258 -16.21 -12.83 11.15
CA THR A 258 -15.96 -14.13 10.48
C THR A 258 -15.49 -13.98 9.03
N ASP A 259 -15.52 -12.75 8.49
CA ASP A 259 -15.13 -12.49 7.10
C ASP A 259 -13.61 -12.43 6.97
N VAL A 260 -13.09 -12.73 5.78
CA VAL A 260 -11.69 -12.50 5.41
C VAL A 260 -11.53 -11.26 4.54
N ASP A 261 -10.30 -10.74 4.51
CA ASP A 261 -9.89 -9.58 3.73
C ASP A 261 -8.56 -9.90 3.05
N SER A 262 -8.44 -9.60 1.76
CA SER A 262 -7.22 -9.89 1.01
C SER A 262 -6.05 -8.99 1.39
N ALA A 263 -6.27 -7.90 2.15
CA ALA A 263 -5.20 -7.16 2.80
C ALA A 263 -4.35 -8.06 3.72
N LEU A 264 -4.91 -9.16 4.25
CA LEU A 264 -4.16 -10.10 5.08
C LEU A 264 -3.08 -10.88 4.32
N LEU A 265 -3.07 -10.84 2.99
CA LEU A 265 -1.98 -11.38 2.16
C LEU A 265 -0.66 -10.61 2.36
N SER A 266 -0.72 -9.36 2.83
CA SER A 266 0.47 -8.55 3.11
C SER A 266 1.25 -9.05 4.34
N LEU A 267 0.59 -9.74 5.27
CA LEU A 267 1.15 -10.09 6.57
C LEU A 267 2.49 -10.86 6.51
N PRO A 268 2.62 -11.93 5.71
CA PRO A 268 3.92 -12.59 5.55
C PRO A 268 4.91 -11.80 4.70
N LEU A 269 4.45 -10.91 3.82
CA LEU A 269 5.32 -10.08 2.99
C LEU A 269 6.05 -9.02 3.83
N TYR A 270 5.39 -8.51 4.88
CA TYR A 270 5.95 -7.55 5.83
C TYR A 270 6.51 -8.20 7.11
N GLY A 271 6.43 -9.53 7.22
CA GLY A 271 7.07 -10.30 8.29
C GLY A 271 6.29 -10.35 9.61
N PHE A 272 4.97 -10.16 9.59
CA PHE A 272 4.11 -10.40 10.74
C PHE A 272 3.95 -11.89 11.05
N LEU A 273 3.82 -12.72 10.00
CA LEU A 273 3.78 -14.19 10.09
C LEU A 273 4.77 -14.82 9.11
N ASP A 274 5.18 -16.05 9.37
CA ASP A 274 5.83 -16.86 8.34
C ASP A 274 4.81 -17.23 7.26
N VAL A 275 5.24 -17.33 6.00
CA VAL A 275 4.34 -17.72 4.90
C VAL A 275 3.79 -19.14 5.05
N LYS A 276 4.46 -20.00 5.83
CA LYS A 276 4.05 -21.38 6.15
C LYS A 276 3.40 -21.49 7.53
N ASP A 277 3.12 -20.37 8.21
CA ASP A 277 2.38 -20.37 9.47
C ASP A 277 0.98 -20.98 9.26
N ASP A 278 0.55 -21.87 10.16
CA ASP A 278 -0.70 -22.61 10.02
C ASP A 278 -1.94 -21.70 9.99
N VAL A 279 -1.94 -20.62 10.78
CA VAL A 279 -3.02 -19.64 10.79
C VAL A 279 -3.03 -18.87 9.48
N PHE A 280 -1.86 -18.47 8.99
CA PHE A 280 -1.78 -17.81 7.68
C PHE A 280 -2.22 -18.73 6.54
N LEU A 281 -1.80 -20.00 6.51
CA LEU A 281 -2.21 -20.95 5.47
C LEU A 281 -3.73 -21.21 5.47
N ARG A 282 -4.37 -21.25 6.65
CA ARG A 282 -5.84 -21.29 6.75
C ARG A 282 -6.48 -20.01 6.24
N THR A 283 -5.91 -18.86 6.56
CA THR A 283 -6.34 -17.53 6.07
C THR A 283 -6.26 -17.45 4.56
N LEU A 284 -5.12 -17.87 3.97
CA LEU A 284 -4.91 -17.93 2.53
C LEU A 284 -5.97 -18.78 1.85
N ARG A 285 -6.24 -19.99 2.36
CA ARG A 285 -7.31 -20.84 1.81
C ARG A 285 -8.67 -20.16 1.84
N LYS A 286 -9.03 -19.47 2.94
CA LYS A 286 -10.29 -18.74 3.02
C LYS A 286 -10.37 -17.56 2.04
N ILE A 287 -9.26 -16.86 1.82
CA ILE A 287 -9.17 -15.80 0.80
C ILE A 287 -9.34 -16.40 -0.60
N GLU A 288 -8.65 -17.52 -0.89
CA GLU A 288 -8.76 -18.20 -2.18
C GLU A 288 -10.18 -18.73 -2.45
N GLU A 289 -10.84 -19.30 -1.45
CA GLU A 289 -12.21 -19.81 -1.54
C GLU A 289 -13.25 -18.69 -1.77
N ASN A 290 -13.09 -17.57 -1.07
CA ASN A 290 -14.16 -16.56 -0.98
C ASN A 290 -13.95 -15.35 -1.91
N LEU A 291 -12.70 -15.00 -2.23
CA LEU A 291 -12.37 -13.72 -2.87
C LEU A 291 -11.70 -13.87 -4.24
N LYS A 292 -11.25 -15.07 -4.61
CA LYS A 292 -10.53 -15.30 -5.87
C LYS A 292 -11.49 -15.39 -7.06
N VAL A 293 -11.13 -14.74 -8.17
CA VAL A 293 -11.82 -14.79 -9.46
C VAL A 293 -10.78 -15.08 -10.54
N GLY A 294 -10.75 -16.33 -11.03
CA GLY A 294 -9.65 -16.77 -11.90
C GLY A 294 -8.31 -16.71 -11.15
N PRO A 295 -7.25 -16.08 -11.70
CA PRO A 295 -6.01 -15.83 -10.98
C PRO A 295 -6.04 -14.58 -10.08
N PHE A 296 -7.08 -13.75 -10.17
CA PHE A 296 -7.18 -12.46 -9.47
C PHE A 296 -7.92 -12.57 -8.13
N VAL A 297 -7.82 -11.56 -7.28
CA VAL A 297 -8.50 -11.53 -5.98
C VAL A 297 -9.19 -10.20 -5.70
N LYS A 298 -10.40 -10.24 -5.15
CA LYS A 298 -11.14 -9.06 -4.65
C LYS A 298 -10.58 -8.58 -3.30
N ARG A 299 -10.85 -7.33 -2.92
CA ARG A 299 -10.48 -6.77 -1.60
C ARG A 299 -11.14 -7.54 -0.45
N TYR A 300 -12.45 -7.71 -0.55
CA TYR A 300 -13.33 -8.39 0.42
C TYR A 300 -14.62 -8.79 -0.32
N ALA A 301 -15.53 -9.53 0.33
CA ALA A 301 -16.78 -9.94 -0.31
C ALA A 301 -17.73 -8.75 -0.51
N SER A 302 -17.99 -7.99 0.56
CA SER A 302 -18.79 -6.77 0.53
C SER A 302 -18.36 -5.77 1.61
N ASP A 303 -18.79 -4.52 1.47
CA ASP A 303 -18.71 -3.48 2.48
C ASP A 303 -20.07 -2.77 2.63
N PHE A 304 -20.08 -1.64 3.35
CA PHE A 304 -21.28 -0.81 3.54
C PHE A 304 -21.83 -0.18 2.25
N MET A 305 -21.04 -0.13 1.17
CA MET A 305 -21.42 0.40 -0.14
C MET A 305 -21.79 -0.70 -1.15
N GLY A 306 -21.72 -1.98 -0.78
CA GLY A 306 -22.15 -3.12 -1.60
C GLY A 306 -21.07 -4.19 -1.78
N GLU A 307 -21.30 -5.11 -2.72
CA GLU A 307 -20.34 -6.16 -3.05
C GLU A 307 -19.12 -5.61 -3.80
N ALA A 308 -17.94 -6.15 -3.52
CA ALA A 308 -16.78 -5.90 -4.36
C ALA A 308 -16.97 -6.66 -5.68
N LYS A 309 -17.19 -5.92 -6.77
CA LYS A 309 -17.44 -6.53 -8.08
C LYS A 309 -16.15 -7.02 -8.73
N HIS A 310 -15.18 -6.13 -8.84
CA HIS A 310 -13.94 -6.39 -9.58
C HIS A 310 -12.79 -6.77 -8.64
N PRO A 311 -11.92 -7.71 -9.07
CA PRO A 311 -10.62 -7.92 -8.45
C PRO A 311 -9.78 -6.65 -8.36
N PHE A 312 -8.89 -6.61 -7.37
CA PHE A 312 -8.01 -5.50 -7.09
C PHE A 312 -6.56 -5.93 -7.31
N LEU A 313 -5.80 -5.16 -8.10
CA LEU A 313 -4.52 -5.64 -8.59
C LEU A 313 -3.44 -5.67 -7.50
N LEU A 314 -3.41 -4.72 -6.57
CA LEU A 314 -2.44 -4.73 -5.48
C LEU A 314 -2.51 -6.04 -4.67
N THR A 315 -3.71 -6.44 -4.26
CA THR A 315 -3.92 -7.67 -3.50
C THR A 315 -3.69 -8.92 -4.34
N THR A 316 -3.94 -8.84 -5.65
CA THR A 316 -3.61 -9.92 -6.58
C THR A 316 -2.11 -10.11 -6.69
N LEU A 317 -1.33 -9.03 -6.76
CA LEU A 317 0.13 -9.09 -6.78
C LEU A 317 0.70 -9.53 -5.42
N TRP A 318 0.05 -9.18 -4.30
CA TRP A 318 0.38 -9.78 -3.00
C TRP A 318 0.13 -11.29 -2.97
N LEU A 319 -0.98 -11.77 -3.54
CA LEU A 319 -1.24 -13.21 -3.68
C LEU A 319 -0.13 -13.91 -4.48
N ALA A 320 0.27 -13.32 -5.62
CA ALA A 320 1.39 -13.83 -6.41
C ALA A 320 2.70 -13.84 -5.59
N GLY A 321 2.99 -12.78 -4.82
CA GLY A 321 4.14 -12.72 -3.92
C GLY A 321 4.12 -13.80 -2.83
N VAL A 322 2.94 -14.09 -2.27
CA VAL A 322 2.74 -15.21 -1.33
C VAL A 322 3.01 -16.54 -2.01
N TYR A 323 2.48 -16.76 -3.22
CA TYR A 323 2.73 -17.99 -3.99
C TYR A 323 4.22 -18.19 -4.28
N VAL A 324 4.95 -17.15 -4.69
CA VAL A 324 6.41 -17.24 -4.89
C VAL A 324 7.11 -17.70 -3.61
N ARG A 325 6.76 -17.14 -2.45
CA ARG A 325 7.34 -17.52 -1.15
C ARG A 325 6.95 -18.93 -0.70
N LEU A 326 5.81 -19.45 -1.16
CA LEU A 326 5.40 -20.84 -0.97
C LEU A 326 6.04 -21.82 -1.98
N GLY A 327 6.81 -21.32 -2.96
CA GLY A 327 7.37 -22.14 -4.05
C GLY A 327 6.37 -22.45 -5.17
N LYS A 328 5.17 -21.87 -5.13
CA LYS A 328 4.08 -22.01 -6.12
C LYS A 328 4.28 -21.03 -7.29
N LYS A 329 5.41 -21.18 -7.99
CA LYS A 329 5.83 -20.24 -9.04
C LYS A 329 4.88 -20.21 -10.23
N GLU A 330 4.31 -21.36 -10.61
CA GLU A 330 3.39 -21.45 -11.74
C GLU A 330 2.11 -20.65 -11.47
N GLU A 331 1.57 -20.72 -10.26
CA GLU A 331 0.39 -19.96 -9.85
C GLU A 331 0.67 -18.45 -9.78
N ALA A 332 1.86 -18.05 -9.34
CA ALA A 332 2.29 -16.66 -9.38
C ALA A 332 2.43 -16.15 -10.82
N MET A 333 3.01 -16.94 -11.72
CA MET A 333 3.22 -16.56 -13.11
C MET A 333 1.91 -16.41 -13.89
N LYS A 334 0.89 -17.21 -13.59
CA LYS A 334 -0.45 -17.06 -14.20
C LYS A 334 -1.02 -15.65 -14.01
N VAL A 335 -0.81 -15.03 -12.86
CA VAL A 335 -1.22 -13.63 -12.62
C VAL A 335 -0.52 -12.69 -13.60
N VAL A 336 0.80 -12.80 -13.72
CA VAL A 336 1.61 -11.94 -14.58
C VAL A 336 1.27 -12.15 -16.05
N GLU A 337 1.09 -13.40 -16.48
CA GLU A 337 0.75 -13.76 -17.85
C GLU A 337 -0.62 -13.22 -18.27
N GLU A 338 -1.64 -13.32 -17.41
CA GLU A 338 -2.96 -12.75 -17.71
C GLU A 338 -2.91 -11.21 -17.73
N LEU A 339 -2.19 -10.59 -16.79
CA LEU A 339 -2.01 -9.13 -16.82
C LEU A 339 -1.27 -8.67 -18.08
N ASP A 340 -0.27 -9.41 -18.56
CA ASP A 340 0.49 -9.03 -19.75
C ASP A 340 -0.41 -9.04 -20.99
N LYS A 341 -1.31 -10.02 -21.11
CA LYS A 341 -2.30 -10.09 -22.20
C LYS A 341 -3.23 -8.88 -22.21
N LEU A 342 -3.70 -8.46 -21.03
CA LEU A 342 -4.66 -7.37 -20.86
C LEU A 342 -4.02 -5.98 -20.94
N SER A 343 -2.69 -5.89 -20.83
CA SER A 343 -1.94 -4.65 -20.78
C SER A 343 -1.09 -4.46 -22.05
N PRO A 344 -1.67 -3.95 -23.17
CA PRO A 344 -0.93 -3.76 -24.42
C PRO A 344 0.22 -2.75 -24.30
N LEU A 345 0.12 -1.80 -23.35
CA LEU A 345 1.13 -0.75 -23.11
C LEU A 345 2.03 -1.03 -21.89
N GLY A 346 1.86 -2.16 -21.21
CA GLY A 346 2.57 -2.41 -19.93
C GLY A 346 2.04 -1.60 -18.75
N LEU A 347 0.84 -1.03 -18.88
CA LEU A 347 0.15 -0.24 -17.86
C LEU A 347 -1.00 -1.04 -17.26
N VAL A 348 -1.14 -0.98 -15.94
CA VAL A 348 -2.13 -1.74 -15.18
C VAL A 348 -3.00 -0.76 -14.39
N GLY A 349 -4.29 -1.04 -14.27
CA GLY A 349 -5.21 -0.22 -13.45
C GLY A 349 -5.42 -0.75 -12.05
N ASP A 350 -6.18 0.00 -11.26
CA ASP A 350 -6.46 -0.34 -9.86
C ASP A 350 -7.31 -1.63 -9.74
N HIS A 351 -8.35 -1.73 -10.57
CA HIS A 351 -9.29 -2.85 -10.64
C HIS A 351 -9.30 -3.48 -12.03
N LEU A 352 -9.81 -4.71 -12.12
CA LEU A 352 -9.98 -5.44 -13.39
C LEU A 352 -11.42 -5.94 -13.55
N ASP A 353 -12.09 -5.51 -14.61
CA ASP A 353 -13.31 -6.17 -15.07
C ASP A 353 -12.93 -7.44 -15.83
N VAL A 354 -13.10 -8.59 -15.19
CA VAL A 354 -12.75 -9.90 -15.76
C VAL A 354 -13.71 -10.31 -16.87
N GLU A 355 -14.96 -9.83 -16.86
CA GLU A 355 -15.95 -10.16 -17.89
C GLU A 355 -15.68 -9.38 -19.18
N GLU A 356 -15.41 -8.08 -19.05
CA GLU A 356 -15.10 -7.19 -20.17
C GLU A 356 -13.62 -7.26 -20.61
N GLY A 357 -12.73 -7.74 -19.74
CA GLY A 357 -11.29 -7.78 -20.00
C GLY A 357 -10.62 -6.41 -20.04
N ASP A 358 -11.10 -5.46 -19.20
CA ASP A 358 -10.63 -4.07 -19.18
C ASP A 358 -10.33 -3.59 -17.75
N PHE A 359 -9.38 -2.67 -17.62
CA PHE A 359 -9.05 -2.08 -16.32
C PHE A 359 -10.08 -1.02 -15.92
N THR A 360 -10.41 -0.98 -14.62
CA THR A 360 -11.33 0.01 -14.03
C THR A 360 -10.69 0.66 -12.79
N GLY A 361 -11.34 1.67 -12.23
CA GLY A 361 -10.75 2.52 -11.20
C GLY A 361 -9.67 3.43 -11.76
N ASN A 362 -8.87 4.03 -10.88
CA ASN A 362 -7.76 4.90 -11.28
C ASN A 362 -6.67 4.11 -12.03
N PHE A 363 -5.92 4.81 -12.87
CA PHE A 363 -4.99 4.22 -13.83
C PHE A 363 -3.84 5.17 -14.21
N PRO A 364 -2.64 4.65 -14.52
CA PRO A 364 -2.11 3.40 -13.95
C PRO A 364 -1.82 3.55 -12.45
#